data_AF-A0A2C0EED5-F1
#
_entry.id   AF-A0A2C0EED5-F1
#
_cell.length_a   1.000
_cell.length_b   1.000
_cell.length_c   1.000
_cell.angle_alpha   90.00
_cell.angle_beta   90.00
_cell.angle_gamma   90.00
#
_symmetry.space_group_name_H-M   'P 1'
#
loop_
_entity.id
_entity.type
_entity.pdbx_description
1 polymer ?
#
loop_
_entity_poly.entity_id
_entity_poly.type
_entity_poly.pdbx_seq_one_letter_code
_entity_poly.pdbx_strand_id
1 'polypeptide(L)'
;MNKKAVLVLFIFVLFIASVVSGKLYWNKKIANATGQTSEVTKTKAEVKDSGAKKEEKKQAKSSFNEAYAKNLPDAVKEKLKKAAADKKAVNLVIVGDEASSSEKDAWVAKFTANLEASYGKGLWNVTVKEYKGESTEELIANKRDKEIAKENPDVILFEPPFITDNGKNGNGNSVVNTQKFVQALSTSAKGATIMIQPSNP
;
A
#
# COMPACT_ATOMS: atom_id res chain seq x y z
N MET A 1 -5.63 -41.07 -37.66
CA MET A 1 -5.64 -40.53 -36.28
C MET A 1 -6.95 -40.94 -35.61
N ASN A 2 -6.92 -41.54 -34.42
CA ASN A 2 -8.13 -41.99 -33.72
C ASN A 2 -9.00 -40.78 -33.37
N LYS A 3 -10.30 -40.79 -33.68
CA LYS A 3 -11.24 -39.67 -33.42
C LYS A 3 -11.18 -39.19 -31.97
N LYS A 4 -10.91 -40.10 -31.02
CA LYS A 4 -10.71 -39.78 -29.61
C LYS A 4 -9.43 -38.98 -29.35
N ALA A 5 -8.33 -39.32 -30.03
CA ALA A 5 -7.07 -38.58 -29.92
C ALA A 5 -7.16 -37.17 -30.52
N VAL A 6 -7.92 -37.00 -31.62
CA VAL A 6 -8.19 -35.67 -32.20
C VAL A 6 -9.02 -34.81 -31.24
N LEU A 7 -10.05 -35.37 -30.62
CA LEU A 7 -10.88 -34.67 -29.64
C LEU A 7 -10.07 -34.24 -28.40
N VAL A 8 -9.22 -35.12 -27.88
CA VAL A 8 -8.34 -34.80 -26.73
C VAL A 8 -7.35 -33.69 -27.08
N LEU A 9 -6.74 -33.73 -28.26
CA LEU A 9 -5.83 -32.68 -28.73
C LEU A 9 -6.56 -31.33 -28.82
N PHE A 10 -7.78 -31.31 -29.35
CA PHE A 10 -8.58 -30.10 -29.47
C PHE A 10 -8.93 -29.49 -28.10
N ILE A 11 -9.34 -30.30 -27.13
CA ILE A 11 -9.63 -29.85 -25.75
C ILE A 11 -8.37 -29.27 -25.10
N PHE A 12 -7.22 -29.93 -25.30
CA PHE A 12 -5.95 -29.47 -24.75
C PHE A 12 -5.53 -28.10 -25.32
N VAL A 13 -5.72 -27.89 -26.63
CA VAL A 13 -5.48 -26.60 -27.28
C VAL A 13 -6.41 -25.51 -26.73
N LEU A 14 -7.70 -25.81 -26.55
CA LEU A 14 -8.66 -24.87 -25.96
C LEU A 14 -8.30 -24.49 -24.52
N PHE A 15 -7.83 -25.45 -23.72
CA PHE A 15 -7.39 -25.20 -22.34
C PHE A 15 -6.17 -24.27 -22.29
N ILE A 16 -5.17 -24.52 -23.13
CA ILE A 16 -3.99 -23.63 -23.20
C ILE A 16 -4.41 -22.23 -23.67
N ALA A 17 -5.27 -22.14 -24.69
CA ALA A 17 -5.75 -20.87 -25.20
C ALA A 17 -6.51 -20.06 -24.15
N SER A 18 -7.35 -20.70 -23.34
CA SER A 18 -8.11 -20.02 -22.28
C SER A 18 -7.20 -19.55 -21.14
N VAL A 19 -6.24 -20.35 -20.71
CA VAL A 19 -5.26 -19.96 -19.66
C VAL A 19 -4.39 -18.80 -20.12
N VAL A 20 -3.85 -18.87 -21.35
CA VAL A 20 -3.01 -17.79 -21.91
C VAL A 20 -3.82 -16.51 -22.09
N SER A 21 -5.04 -16.60 -22.63
CA SER A 21 -5.92 -15.44 -22.81
C SER A 21 -6.32 -14.82 -21.47
N GLY A 22 -6.63 -15.65 -20.46
CA GLY A 22 -6.94 -15.21 -19.12
C GLY A 22 -5.78 -14.46 -18.47
N LYS A 23 -4.55 -15.00 -18.57
CA LYS A 23 -3.35 -14.35 -18.06
C LYS A 23 -3.06 -13.02 -18.78
N LEU A 24 -3.23 -12.97 -20.09
CA LEU A 24 -3.07 -11.73 -20.86
C LEU A 24 -4.12 -10.67 -20.47
N TYR A 25 -5.38 -11.08 -20.34
CA TYR A 25 -6.46 -10.20 -19.90
C TYR A 25 -6.23 -9.66 -18.49
N TRP A 26 -5.83 -10.52 -17.55
CA TRP A 26 -5.50 -10.14 -16.18
C TRP A 26 -4.34 -9.15 -16.13
N ASN A 27 -3.24 -9.43 -16.84
CA ASN A 27 -2.09 -8.53 -16.94
C ASN A 27 -2.47 -7.17 -17.54
N LYS A 28 -3.35 -7.15 -18.55
CA LYS A 28 -3.85 -5.89 -19.14
C LYS A 28 -4.73 -5.12 -18.17
N LYS A 29 -5.55 -5.80 -17.36
CA LYS A 29 -6.38 -5.17 -16.32
C LYS A 29 -5.51 -4.54 -15.22
N ILE A 30 -4.47 -5.24 -14.77
CA ILE A 30 -3.48 -4.68 -13.83
C ILE A 30 -2.77 -3.48 -14.47
N ALA A 31 -2.25 -3.63 -15.69
CA ALA A 31 -1.57 -2.55 -16.38
C ALA A 31 -2.45 -1.31 -16.59
N ASN A 32 -3.75 -1.46 -16.87
CA ASN A 32 -4.68 -0.33 -16.98
C ASN A 32 -5.00 0.30 -15.61
N ALA A 33 -5.10 -0.51 -14.55
CA ALA A 33 -5.30 0.00 -13.19
C ALA A 33 -4.04 0.72 -12.65
N THR A 34 -2.85 0.36 -13.12
CA THR A 34 -1.55 0.95 -12.72
C THR A 34 -0.99 1.94 -13.76
N GLY A 35 -1.60 2.04 -14.95
CA GLY A 35 -1.02 2.65 -16.16
C GLY A 35 -1.30 4.14 -16.38
N GLN A 36 -1.89 4.85 -15.41
CA GLN A 36 -1.95 6.32 -15.47
C GLN A 36 -0.61 7.00 -15.08
N THR A 37 0.50 6.29 -15.02
CA THR A 37 1.81 6.85 -14.61
C THR A 37 2.96 6.27 -15.43
N SER A 38 2.92 6.41 -16.76
CA SER A 38 4.05 6.04 -17.63
C SER A 38 4.28 7.08 -18.72
N GLU A 39 4.55 8.32 -18.31
CA GLU A 39 5.18 9.35 -19.15
C GLU A 39 6.32 10.05 -18.38
N VAL A 40 7.21 9.30 -17.73
CA VAL A 40 8.49 9.86 -17.28
C VAL A 40 9.60 8.80 -17.42
N THR A 41 9.88 8.38 -18.64
CA THR A 41 11.12 7.62 -18.93
C THR A 41 11.65 7.97 -20.31
N LYS A 42 11.86 9.26 -20.58
CA LYS A 42 12.85 9.71 -21.56
C LYS A 42 13.41 11.02 -21.06
N THR A 43 14.62 10.97 -20.49
CA THR A 43 15.75 11.88 -20.73
C THR A 43 16.72 11.77 -19.57
N LYS A 44 17.72 10.89 -19.69
CA LYS A 44 19.12 11.23 -19.36
C LYS A 44 20.07 10.09 -19.74
N ALA A 45 20.93 10.35 -20.71
CA ALA A 45 22.28 9.82 -20.73
C ALA A 45 23.13 10.67 -21.68
N GLU A 46 23.75 11.72 -21.15
CA GLU A 46 25.19 11.96 -21.31
C GLU A 46 25.63 13.08 -20.38
N VAL A 47 26.66 12.81 -19.57
CA VAL A 47 27.95 13.54 -19.51
C VAL A 47 28.66 13.16 -18.20
N LYS A 48 29.74 12.41 -18.42
CA LYS A 48 31.05 12.32 -17.75
C LYS A 48 31.22 12.79 -16.29
N ASP A 49 31.69 11.81 -15.53
CA ASP A 49 32.52 11.86 -14.34
C ASP A 49 33.72 12.83 -14.45
N SER A 50 33.93 13.63 -13.40
CA SER A 50 35.25 13.96 -12.82
C SER A 50 35.09 14.88 -11.62
N GLY A 51 35.66 14.49 -10.47
CA GLY A 51 36.18 15.46 -9.49
C GLY A 51 35.63 15.37 -8.08
N ALA A 52 36.29 14.57 -7.25
CA ALA A 52 36.19 14.59 -5.80
C ALA A 52 36.48 15.99 -5.21
N LYS A 53 35.62 16.45 -4.29
CA LYS A 53 36.00 17.24 -3.11
C LYS A 53 34.91 17.21 -2.05
N LYS A 54 35.36 17.03 -0.80
CA LYS A 54 34.59 17.10 0.46
C LYS A 54 33.65 18.29 0.49
N GLU A 55 32.36 18.04 0.67
CA GLU A 55 31.42 19.01 1.22
C GLU A 55 30.43 18.30 2.15
N GLU A 56 30.11 19.00 3.24
CA GLU A 56 29.24 18.63 4.34
C GLU A 56 27.92 17.99 3.89
N LYS A 57 27.37 17.11 4.74
CA LYS A 57 25.98 16.62 4.64
C LYS A 57 25.01 17.81 4.70
N LYS A 58 24.79 18.49 3.58
CA LYS A 58 23.56 19.24 3.31
C LYS A 58 22.48 18.18 3.16
N GLN A 59 21.74 17.98 4.25
CA GLN A 59 20.47 17.27 4.27
C GLN A 59 19.66 17.74 3.07
N ALA A 60 19.47 16.85 2.10
CA ALA A 60 18.71 17.14 0.88
C ALA A 60 17.35 17.68 1.33
N LYS A 61 17.03 18.90 0.90
CA LYS A 61 15.73 19.55 1.18
C LYS A 61 14.63 18.54 0.89
N SER A 62 13.78 18.23 1.87
CA SER A 62 12.55 17.47 1.64
C SER A 62 11.61 18.33 0.79
N SER A 63 11.84 18.37 -0.53
CA SER A 63 10.97 19.05 -1.46
C SER A 63 9.72 18.20 -1.64
N PHE A 64 8.60 18.66 -1.10
CA PHE A 64 7.30 18.02 -1.32
C PHE A 64 6.87 18.18 -2.78
N ASN A 65 6.64 17.05 -3.45
CA ASN A 65 6.15 17.05 -4.82
C ASN A 65 4.62 17.05 -4.85
N GLU A 66 4.03 18.24 -5.01
CA GLU A 66 2.56 18.41 -5.02
C GLU A 66 1.86 17.64 -6.16
N ALA A 67 2.55 17.37 -7.27
CA ALA A 67 1.97 16.68 -8.41
C ALA A 67 1.53 15.24 -8.07
N TYR A 68 2.30 14.55 -7.22
CA TYR A 68 1.95 13.20 -6.74
C TYR A 68 0.88 13.21 -5.64
N ALA A 69 0.62 14.37 -5.03
CA ALA A 69 -0.32 14.47 -3.93
C ALA A 69 -1.77 14.72 -4.38
N LYS A 70 -2.01 15.03 -5.66
CA LYS A 70 -3.32 15.48 -6.18
C LYS A 70 -4.51 14.62 -5.78
N ASN A 71 -4.34 13.29 -5.73
CA ASN A 71 -5.38 12.31 -5.43
C ASN A 71 -5.46 11.90 -3.95
N LEU A 72 -4.56 12.43 -3.10
CA LEU A 72 -4.64 12.20 -1.66
C LEU A 72 -5.79 13.01 -1.06
N PRO A 73 -6.39 12.53 0.05
CA PRO A 73 -7.33 13.32 0.83
C PRO A 73 -6.74 14.68 1.21
N ASP A 74 -7.57 15.73 1.22
CA ASP A 74 -7.12 17.10 1.52
C ASP A 74 -6.38 17.19 2.86
N ALA A 75 -6.89 16.52 3.88
CA ALA A 75 -6.25 16.45 5.20
C ALA A 75 -4.82 15.87 5.15
N VAL A 76 -4.56 14.89 4.28
CA VAL A 76 -3.21 14.31 4.09
C VAL A 76 -2.31 15.26 3.32
N LYS A 77 -2.84 15.92 2.27
CA LYS A 77 -2.09 16.94 1.52
C LYS A 77 -1.63 18.08 2.42
N GLU A 78 -2.50 18.59 3.28
CA GLU A 78 -2.17 19.65 4.24
C GLU A 78 -1.10 19.21 5.23
N LYS A 79 -1.20 17.99 5.78
CA LYS A 79 -0.19 17.41 6.66
C LYS A 79 1.18 17.32 5.98
N LEU A 80 1.24 16.87 4.73
CA LEU A 80 2.50 16.78 3.97
C LEU A 80 3.10 18.15 3.65
N LYS A 81 2.27 19.13 3.26
CA LYS A 81 2.72 20.51 3.03
C LYS A 81 3.33 21.11 4.29
N LYS A 82 2.64 20.95 5.43
CA LYS A 82 3.13 21.42 6.73
C LYS A 82 4.41 20.71 7.16
N ALA A 83 4.45 19.39 7.04
CA ALA A 83 5.63 18.58 7.36
C ALA A 83 6.86 19.01 6.55
N ALA A 84 6.71 19.26 5.26
CA ALA A 84 7.78 19.75 4.41
C ALA A 84 8.27 21.16 4.79
N ALA A 85 7.36 22.06 5.17
CA ALA A 85 7.69 23.41 5.64
C ALA A 85 8.40 23.38 7.01
N ASP A 86 7.89 22.57 7.94
CA ASP A 86 8.37 22.43 9.31
C ASP A 86 9.61 21.51 9.41
N LYS A 87 10.02 20.88 8.31
CA LYS A 87 11.08 19.86 8.23
C LYS A 87 10.87 18.70 9.21
N LYS A 88 9.63 18.25 9.32
CA LYS A 88 9.21 17.09 10.11
C LYS A 88 8.67 16.01 9.17
N ALA A 89 8.69 14.76 9.62
CA ALA A 89 8.04 13.68 8.90
C ALA A 89 6.56 13.59 9.30
N VAL A 90 5.72 13.15 8.37
CA VAL A 90 4.35 12.70 8.64
C VAL A 90 4.42 11.26 9.14
N ASN A 91 3.86 10.99 10.31
CA ASN A 91 3.78 9.64 10.87
C ASN A 91 2.66 8.85 10.18
N LEU A 92 3.05 7.87 9.36
CA LEU A 92 2.13 6.93 8.72
C LEU A 92 2.19 5.60 9.45
N VAL A 93 1.06 5.14 9.98
CA VAL A 93 0.93 3.81 10.55
C VAL A 93 0.13 2.94 9.58
N ILE A 94 0.78 1.89 9.05
CA ILE A 94 0.14 0.87 8.25
C ILE A 94 -0.34 -0.23 9.21
N VAL A 95 -1.62 -0.56 9.14
CA VAL A 95 -2.28 -1.56 10.00
C VAL A 95 -2.86 -2.63 9.10
N GLY A 96 -2.47 -3.88 9.30
CA GLY A 96 -2.94 -4.99 8.48
C GLY A 96 -2.61 -6.36 9.08
N ASP A 97 -2.87 -7.41 8.31
CA ASP A 97 -2.54 -8.79 8.67
C ASP A 97 -1.14 -9.20 8.18
N GLU A 98 -0.87 -10.51 8.12
CA GLU A 98 0.41 -11.07 7.67
C GLU A 98 0.83 -10.61 6.25
N ALA A 99 -0.11 -10.24 5.37
CA ALA A 99 0.23 -9.69 4.06
C ALA A 99 0.91 -8.31 4.17
N SER A 100 0.66 -7.58 5.25
CA SER A 100 1.24 -6.28 5.56
C SER A 100 2.59 -6.37 6.28
N SER A 101 3.29 -7.51 6.24
CA SER A 101 4.58 -7.65 6.92
C SER A 101 5.63 -6.63 6.44
N SER A 102 6.60 -6.35 7.31
CA SER A 102 7.72 -5.45 6.99
C SER A 102 8.88 -6.14 6.26
N GLU A 103 8.69 -7.39 5.83
CA GLU A 103 9.71 -8.16 5.12
C GLU A 103 10.06 -7.52 3.77
N LYS A 104 11.31 -7.70 3.32
CA LYS A 104 11.86 -7.00 2.14
C LYS A 104 11.07 -7.21 0.85
N ASP A 105 10.36 -8.31 0.73
CA ASP A 105 9.57 -8.65 -0.47
C ASP A 105 8.07 -8.38 -0.32
N ALA A 106 7.62 -7.98 0.88
CA ALA A 106 6.24 -7.62 1.14
C ALA A 106 5.85 -6.32 0.43
N TRP A 107 4.56 -6.12 0.20
CA TRP A 107 4.06 -4.94 -0.52
C TRP A 107 4.41 -3.64 0.21
N VAL A 108 4.48 -3.67 1.54
CA VAL A 108 4.79 -2.51 2.39
C VAL A 108 6.19 -1.97 2.12
N ALA A 109 7.18 -2.84 1.86
CA ALA A 109 8.54 -2.43 1.53
C ALA A 109 8.57 -1.63 0.22
N LYS A 110 7.88 -2.13 -0.82
CA LYS A 110 7.75 -1.45 -2.12
C LYS A 110 6.97 -0.14 -2.00
N PHE A 111 5.88 -0.16 -1.22
CA PHE A 111 5.08 1.02 -0.96
C PHE A 111 5.89 2.13 -0.27
N THR A 112 6.64 1.78 0.77
CA THR A 112 7.50 2.73 1.50
C THR A 112 8.59 3.32 0.60
N ALA A 113 9.24 2.50 -0.23
CA ALA A 113 10.21 2.99 -1.21
C ALA A 113 9.58 3.95 -2.23
N ASN A 114 8.37 3.66 -2.71
CA ASN A 114 7.64 4.53 -3.62
C ASN A 114 7.20 5.83 -2.96
N LEU A 115 6.86 5.83 -1.67
CA LEU A 115 6.56 7.05 -0.91
C LEU A 115 7.78 7.98 -0.88
N GLU A 116 8.97 7.45 -0.56
CA GLU A 116 10.21 8.24 -0.56
C GLU A 116 10.54 8.78 -1.95
N ALA A 117 10.43 7.94 -2.99
CA ALA A 117 10.76 8.31 -4.37
C ALA A 117 9.80 9.36 -4.93
N SER A 118 8.50 9.27 -4.60
CA SER A 118 7.47 10.15 -5.17
C SER A 118 7.32 11.46 -4.41
N TYR A 119 7.31 11.41 -3.07
CA TYR A 119 7.03 12.56 -2.23
C TYR A 119 8.28 13.24 -1.66
N GLY A 120 9.44 12.60 -1.75
CA GLY A 120 10.70 13.07 -1.21
C GLY A 120 11.13 12.27 0.02
N LYS A 121 12.44 12.00 0.09
CA LYS A 121 13.03 11.19 1.15
C LYS A 121 12.83 11.84 2.52
N GLY A 122 12.42 11.05 3.51
CA GLY A 122 12.24 11.49 4.89
C GLY A 122 10.98 12.32 5.16
N LEU A 123 10.10 12.52 4.17
CA LEU A 123 8.82 13.20 4.40
C LEU A 123 7.81 12.30 5.12
N TRP A 124 7.94 10.98 4.96
CA TRP A 124 7.13 9.97 5.64
C TRP A 124 7.97 9.23 6.66
N ASN A 125 7.42 9.03 7.86
CA ASN A 125 7.92 8.10 8.86
C ASN A 125 6.91 6.95 8.95
N VAL A 126 7.27 5.79 8.41
CA VAL A 126 6.35 4.65 8.26
C VAL A 126 6.58 3.64 9.37
N THR A 127 5.52 3.34 10.12
CA THR A 127 5.46 2.25 11.11
C THR A 127 4.46 1.20 10.64
N VAL A 128 4.79 -0.07 10.79
CA VAL A 128 3.92 -1.20 10.44
C VAL A 128 3.41 -1.86 11.72
N LYS A 129 2.10 -2.06 11.81
CA LYS A 129 1.41 -2.82 12.85
C LYS A 129 0.72 -4.01 12.21
N GLU A 130 1.45 -5.11 12.19
CA GLU A 130 0.99 -6.40 11.70
C GLU A 130 0.29 -7.18 12.84
N TYR A 131 -0.95 -7.60 12.59
CA TYR A 131 -1.74 -8.42 13.52
C TYR A 131 -2.07 -9.76 12.86
N LYS A 132 -1.06 -10.64 12.79
CA LYS A 132 -1.16 -11.94 12.14
C LYS A 132 -2.26 -12.81 12.74
N GLY A 133 -3.19 -13.24 11.89
CA GLY A 133 -4.27 -14.16 12.23
C GLY A 133 -5.34 -13.57 13.15
N GLU A 134 -5.35 -12.25 13.38
CA GLU A 134 -6.44 -11.57 14.10
C GLU A 134 -7.55 -11.15 13.13
N SER A 135 -8.79 -11.48 13.46
CA SER A 135 -9.99 -10.93 12.83
C SER A 135 -10.23 -9.52 13.35
N THR A 136 -11.05 -8.74 12.66
CA THR A 136 -11.47 -7.41 13.10
C THR A 136 -12.17 -7.43 14.45
N GLU A 137 -12.89 -8.51 14.77
CA GLU A 137 -13.48 -8.69 16.10
C GLU A 137 -12.40 -8.84 17.18
N GLU A 138 -11.35 -9.61 16.89
CA GLU A 138 -10.20 -9.76 17.78
C GLU A 138 -9.41 -8.46 17.91
N LEU A 139 -9.24 -7.67 16.82
CA LEU A 139 -8.62 -6.35 16.89
C LEU A 139 -9.35 -5.42 17.87
N ILE A 140 -10.69 -5.47 17.89
CA ILE A 140 -11.53 -4.72 18.85
C ILE A 140 -11.37 -5.29 20.26
N ALA A 141 -11.50 -6.61 20.44
CA ALA A 141 -11.43 -7.27 21.73
C ALA A 141 -10.07 -7.04 22.42
N ASN A 142 -9.00 -7.09 21.64
CA ASN A 142 -7.62 -6.86 22.07
C ASN A 142 -7.26 -5.37 22.21
N LYS A 143 -8.19 -4.46 21.89
CA LYS A 143 -8.01 -2.99 21.98
C LYS A 143 -6.79 -2.52 21.18
N ARG A 144 -6.59 -3.09 19.98
CA ARG A 144 -5.47 -2.75 19.10
C ARG A 144 -5.48 -1.28 18.68
N ASP A 145 -6.65 -0.65 18.65
CA ASP A 145 -6.81 0.78 18.42
C ASP A 145 -5.97 1.65 19.39
N LYS A 146 -5.87 1.24 20.66
CA LYS A 146 -5.06 1.94 21.67
C LYS A 146 -3.58 1.71 21.49
N GLU A 147 -3.18 0.54 21.00
CA GLU A 147 -1.79 0.24 20.68
C GLU A 147 -1.33 1.06 19.47
N ILE A 148 -2.13 1.08 18.41
CA ILE A 148 -1.90 1.88 17.20
C ILE A 148 -1.80 3.37 17.54
N ALA A 149 -2.67 3.87 18.43
CA ALA A 149 -2.65 5.28 18.83
C ALA A 149 -1.35 5.71 19.54
N LYS A 150 -0.62 4.79 20.21
CA LYS A 150 0.65 5.10 20.88
C LYS A 150 1.76 5.50 19.90
N GLU A 151 1.63 5.11 18.64
CA GLU A 151 2.55 5.50 17.56
C GLU A 151 2.36 6.97 17.13
N ASN A 152 1.37 7.68 17.70
CA ASN A 152 1.01 9.05 17.35
C ASN A 152 0.87 9.26 15.82
N PRO A 153 -0.03 8.50 15.15
CA PRO A 153 -0.19 8.58 13.71
C PRO A 153 -0.78 9.93 13.29
N ASP A 154 -0.21 10.51 12.24
CA ASP A 154 -0.85 11.55 11.45
C ASP A 154 -1.81 10.93 10.41
N VAL A 155 -1.42 9.77 9.87
CA VAL A 155 -2.20 9.01 8.90
C VAL A 155 -2.19 7.54 9.30
N ILE A 156 -3.35 6.89 9.18
CA ILE A 156 -3.48 5.44 9.35
C ILE A 156 -3.91 4.87 8.00
N LEU A 157 -3.15 3.92 7.47
CA LEU A 157 -3.56 3.10 6.32
C LEU A 157 -3.98 1.74 6.85
N PHE A 158 -5.29 1.51 6.92
CA PHE A 158 -5.86 0.28 7.46
C PHE A 158 -6.26 -0.67 6.33
N GLU A 159 -5.72 -1.88 6.36
CA GLU A 159 -6.14 -3.03 5.57
C GLU A 159 -6.98 -3.95 6.47
N PRO A 160 -8.31 -4.03 6.28
CA PRO A 160 -9.14 -4.95 7.03
C PRO A 160 -8.73 -6.41 6.77
N PRO A 161 -8.62 -7.27 7.80
CA PRO A 161 -8.22 -8.68 7.64
C PRO A 161 -9.39 -9.54 7.14
N PHE A 162 -10.02 -9.19 6.01
CA PHE A 162 -11.25 -9.85 5.55
C PHE A 162 -11.09 -11.34 5.24
N ILE A 163 -9.89 -11.81 4.86
CA ILE A 163 -9.61 -13.24 4.73
C ILE A 163 -9.78 -13.94 6.07
N THR A 164 -9.18 -13.40 7.13
CA THR A 164 -9.29 -13.92 8.50
C THR A 164 -10.71 -13.81 9.04
N ASP A 165 -11.38 -12.67 8.82
CA ASP A 165 -12.77 -12.47 9.22
C ASP A 165 -13.68 -13.54 8.62
N ASN A 166 -13.56 -13.76 7.31
CA ASN A 166 -14.37 -14.74 6.59
C ASN A 166 -14.05 -16.17 7.04
N GLY A 167 -12.78 -16.47 7.32
CA GLY A 167 -12.34 -17.79 7.77
C GLY A 167 -12.81 -18.16 9.17
N LYS A 168 -12.90 -17.19 10.09
CA LYS A 168 -13.30 -17.42 11.49
C LYS A 168 -14.80 -17.29 11.73
N ASN A 169 -15.41 -16.24 11.18
CA ASN A 169 -16.73 -15.77 11.58
C ASN A 169 -17.75 -15.75 10.41
N GLY A 170 -17.31 -16.07 9.19
CA GLY A 170 -18.09 -15.87 7.98
C GLY A 170 -18.23 -14.39 7.60
N ASN A 171 -18.84 -14.13 6.43
CA ASN A 171 -18.90 -12.78 5.85
C ASN A 171 -19.91 -11.82 6.51
N GLY A 172 -20.79 -12.32 7.38
CA GLY A 172 -21.96 -11.58 7.85
C GLY A 172 -21.62 -10.32 8.67
N ASN A 173 -20.49 -10.34 9.38
CA ASN A 173 -20.12 -9.27 10.33
C ASN A 173 -18.82 -8.55 10.02
N SER A 174 -18.04 -8.96 9.01
CA SER A 174 -16.70 -8.40 8.72
C SER A 174 -16.75 -6.89 8.46
N VAL A 175 -17.71 -6.43 7.65
CA VAL A 175 -17.89 -5.00 7.34
C VAL A 175 -18.32 -4.20 8.56
N VAL A 176 -19.27 -4.74 9.34
CA VAL A 176 -19.78 -4.08 10.55
C VAL A 176 -18.67 -3.96 11.60
N ASN A 177 -17.88 -5.01 11.79
CA ASN A 177 -16.75 -5.00 12.71
C ASN A 177 -15.66 -4.04 12.22
N THR A 178 -15.39 -3.98 10.91
CA THR A 178 -14.48 -2.99 10.31
C THR A 178 -14.92 -1.57 10.60
N GLN A 179 -16.20 -1.25 10.43
CA GLN A 179 -16.73 0.07 10.77
C GLN A 179 -16.56 0.39 12.26
N LYS A 180 -16.84 -0.56 13.16
CA LYS A 180 -16.62 -0.40 14.60
C LYS A 180 -15.16 -0.18 14.94
N PHE A 181 -14.24 -0.93 14.33
CA PHE A 181 -12.81 -0.76 14.57
C PHE A 181 -12.27 0.56 14.04
N VAL A 182 -12.72 1.01 12.86
CA VAL A 182 -12.41 2.34 12.32
C VAL A 182 -12.92 3.44 13.25
N GLN A 183 -14.11 3.28 13.83
CA GLN A 183 -14.63 4.21 14.83
C GLN A 183 -13.79 4.23 16.11
N ALA A 184 -13.32 3.07 16.57
CA ALA A 184 -12.40 2.96 17.70
C ALA A 184 -11.06 3.66 17.40
N LEU A 185 -10.47 3.43 16.22
CA LEU A 185 -9.28 4.12 15.74
C LEU A 185 -9.48 5.64 15.70
N SER A 186 -10.60 6.12 15.15
CA SER A 186 -10.91 7.56 15.10
C SER A 186 -11.04 8.18 16.50
N THR A 187 -11.42 7.39 17.50
CA THR A 187 -11.57 7.83 18.89
C THR A 187 -10.22 7.87 19.61
N SER A 188 -9.40 6.82 19.42
CA SER A 188 -8.12 6.63 20.11
C SER A 188 -6.98 7.43 19.46
N ALA A 189 -6.94 7.50 18.13
CA ALA A 189 -5.96 8.26 17.36
C ALA A 189 -6.54 9.59 16.87
N LYS A 190 -6.91 10.47 17.80
CA LYS A 190 -7.55 11.75 17.49
C LYS A 190 -6.69 12.60 16.54
N GLY A 191 -7.29 13.09 15.47
CA GLY A 191 -6.63 13.93 14.47
C GLY A 191 -5.90 13.15 13.37
N ALA A 192 -5.75 11.82 13.51
CA ALA A 192 -5.24 10.98 12.43
C ALA A 192 -6.24 10.93 11.27
N THR A 193 -5.74 10.94 10.04
CA THR A 193 -6.58 10.68 8.86
C THR A 193 -6.55 9.18 8.59
N ILE A 194 -7.71 8.52 8.65
CA ILE A 194 -7.82 7.08 8.41
C ILE A 194 -8.15 6.85 6.94
N MET A 195 -7.31 6.09 6.26
CA MET A 195 -7.52 5.60 4.91
C MET A 195 -7.70 4.09 4.98
N ILE A 196 -8.72 3.57 4.29
CA ILE A 196 -8.95 2.13 4.20
C ILE A 196 -8.48 1.68 2.83
N GLN A 197 -7.57 0.71 2.78
CA GLN A 197 -7.26 0.01 1.53
C GLN A 197 -8.00 -1.32 1.47
N PRO A 198 -8.42 -1.77 0.26
CA PRO A 198 -8.96 -3.09 0.08
C PRO A 198 -7.99 -4.16 0.60
N SER A 199 -8.53 -5.20 1.22
CA SER A 199 -7.76 -6.39 1.62
C SER A 199 -7.11 -7.05 0.41
N ASN A 200 -5.97 -7.71 0.64
CA ASN A 200 -5.37 -8.58 -0.35
C ASN A 200 -6.41 -9.61 -0.89
N PRO A 201 -6.59 -9.72 -2.22
CA PRO A 201 -7.55 -10.64 -2.83
C PRO A 201 -7.20 -12.12 -2.67
#